data_AF-A0A941B974-F1
#
_entry.id   AF-A0A941B974-F1
#
_cell.length_a   1.000
_cell.length_b   1.000
_cell.length_c   1.000
_cell.angle_alpha   90.00
_cell.angle_beta   90.00
_cell.angle_gamma   90.00
#
_symmetry.space_group_name_H-M   'P 1'
#
loop_
_entity.id
_entity.type
_entity.pdbx_description
1 polymer ?
#
loop_
_entity_poly.entity_id
_entity_poly.type
_entity_poly.pdbx_seq_one_letter_code
_entity_poly.pdbx_strand_id
1 'polypeptide(L)'
;MSRTGGRVAGVGGLVAVLALACLGWAVWATASAGPGEGEDARTGGVRTGGTRTEDPRVAGVKVPCREALRFADQERLPAGAKDASCVVQHGIDTLYDVRFRIPRTDLDTWLADAYPDMELRTGCVQEDADRCGVLTLDPYAEGGAVAVELTLRDGSDGLALVHYRPFNT
;
A
#
# COMPACT_ATOMS: atom_id res chain seq x y z
N MET A 1 -23.36 -15.89 62.92
CA MET A 1 -23.43 -16.06 61.45
C MET A 1 -22.17 -16.76 61.01
N SER A 2 -22.32 -17.86 60.27
CA SER A 2 -21.29 -18.86 59.97
C SER A 2 -20.48 -18.55 58.71
N ARG A 3 -19.35 -19.28 58.58
CA ARG A 3 -18.51 -19.60 57.40
C ARG A 3 -17.32 -18.66 57.11
N THR A 4 -16.08 -19.08 57.45
CA THR A 4 -15.08 -19.85 56.65
C THR A 4 -14.58 -19.08 55.43
N GLY A 5 -13.33 -18.64 55.37
CA GLY A 5 -12.15 -19.42 54.92
C GLY A 5 -11.58 -18.70 53.69
N GLY A 6 -10.29 -18.68 53.34
CA GLY A 6 -9.08 -19.28 53.89
C GLY A 6 -7.85 -18.55 53.35
N ARG A 7 -6.70 -18.79 53.98
CA ARG A 7 -5.36 -18.42 53.49
C ARG A 7 -4.97 -19.36 52.36
N VAL A 8 -4.27 -18.88 51.33
CA VAL A 8 -3.14 -19.63 50.73
C VAL A 8 -2.12 -18.65 50.16
N ALA A 9 -0.88 -18.76 50.64
CA ALA A 9 0.33 -18.26 50.01
C ALA A 9 0.84 -19.31 49.01
N GLY A 10 1.37 -18.90 47.86
CA GLY A 10 1.99 -19.78 46.86
C GLY A 10 3.07 -19.00 46.12
N VAL A 11 4.31 -19.00 46.61
CA VAL A 11 5.39 -19.94 46.25
C VAL A 11 5.98 -19.60 44.88
N GLY A 12 7.13 -18.91 44.94
CA GLY A 12 8.11 -18.91 43.88
C GLY A 12 8.88 -20.24 43.83
N GLY A 13 9.44 -20.50 42.66
CA GLY A 13 10.27 -21.66 42.32
C GLY A 13 10.04 -21.96 40.84
N LEU A 14 11.01 -22.37 40.03
CA LEU A 14 12.42 -22.69 40.22
C LEU A 14 12.94 -22.90 38.77
N VAL A 15 14.18 -22.46 38.47
CA VAL A 15 15.26 -23.23 37.78
C VAL A 15 15.01 -23.78 36.35
N ALA A 16 15.96 -23.94 35.44
CA ALA A 16 17.30 -23.41 35.14
C ALA A 16 17.77 -24.19 33.88
N VAL A 17 18.48 -23.49 32.96
CA VAL A 17 19.76 -23.91 32.36
C VAL A 17 19.82 -24.90 31.18
N LEU A 18 20.85 -24.62 30.33
CA LEU A 18 21.50 -25.33 29.22
C LEU A 18 20.94 -25.04 27.81
N ALA A 19 21.73 -24.74 26.76
CA ALA A 19 23.13 -25.07 26.51
C ALA A 19 23.74 -24.26 25.32
N LEU A 20 25.06 -24.04 25.39
CA LEU A 20 26.11 -24.06 24.33
C LEU A 20 25.89 -23.21 23.05
N ALA A 21 26.59 -22.10 22.80
CA ALA A 21 28.03 -21.88 22.60
C ALA A 21 28.63 -22.48 21.30
N CYS A 22 29.08 -21.54 20.44
CA CYS A 22 30.26 -21.57 19.57
C CYS A 22 30.21 -22.21 18.17
N LEU A 23 31.01 -21.57 17.29
CA LEU A 23 31.50 -21.97 15.96
C LEU A 23 30.50 -21.66 14.83
N GLY A 24 30.78 -20.83 13.82
CA GLY A 24 32.05 -20.39 13.27
C GLY A 24 32.08 -20.70 11.76
N TRP A 25 32.38 -19.68 10.95
CA TRP A 25 33.11 -19.79 9.67
C TRP A 25 32.25 -20.29 8.49
N ALA A 26 31.89 -19.42 7.55
CA ALA A 26 32.68 -19.05 6.36
C ALA A 26 32.81 -20.19 5.33
N VAL A 27 32.40 -19.86 4.09
CA VAL A 27 32.63 -20.60 2.83
C VAL A 27 31.74 -21.86 2.79
N TRP A 28 30.92 -22.10 1.77
CA TRP A 28 31.36 -22.62 0.48
C TRP A 28 30.61 -21.98 -0.69
N ALA A 29 31.38 -21.34 -1.55
CA ALA A 29 31.05 -21.20 -2.96
C ALA A 29 31.19 -22.60 -3.60
N THR A 30 30.08 -23.23 -3.94
CA THR A 30 30.09 -24.36 -4.86
C THR A 30 29.88 -23.83 -6.27
N ALA A 31 30.98 -23.54 -6.94
CA ALA A 31 31.03 -23.45 -8.39
C ALA A 31 30.74 -24.85 -8.96
N SER A 32 29.53 -25.06 -9.48
CA SER A 32 29.23 -26.20 -10.35
C SER A 32 29.58 -25.80 -11.78
N ALA A 33 30.83 -26.07 -12.15
CA ALA A 33 31.24 -26.19 -13.54
C ALA A 33 30.54 -27.42 -14.14
N GLY A 34 29.56 -27.20 -15.02
CA GLY A 34 29.05 -28.24 -15.90
C GLY A 34 29.79 -28.21 -17.22
N PRO A 35 30.37 -29.31 -17.71
CA PRO A 35 30.83 -29.43 -19.09
C PRO A 35 29.66 -29.93 -19.94
N GLY A 36 29.52 -29.41 -21.16
CA GLY A 36 28.53 -29.90 -22.10
C GLY A 36 28.34 -28.96 -23.28
N GLU A 37 29.29 -29.00 -24.20
CA GLU A 37 29.04 -28.62 -25.59
C GLU A 37 27.97 -29.55 -26.17
N GLY A 38 26.93 -28.95 -26.73
CA GLY A 38 25.79 -29.62 -27.34
C GLY A 38 25.01 -28.59 -28.14
N GLU A 39 25.37 -28.49 -29.41
CA GLU A 39 24.72 -27.69 -30.45
C GLU A 39 23.27 -28.16 -30.70
N ASP A 40 22.46 -27.25 -31.23
CA ASP A 40 21.10 -27.42 -31.78
C ASP A 40 19.90 -27.58 -30.82
N ALA A 41 19.19 -26.46 -30.62
CA ALA A 41 17.82 -26.32 -31.13
C ALA A 41 17.25 -24.93 -30.80
N ARG A 42 16.84 -24.19 -31.85
CA ARG A 42 15.84 -23.12 -31.72
C ARG A 42 14.60 -23.71 -31.05
N THR A 43 14.30 -23.30 -29.83
CA THR A 43 12.95 -23.39 -29.28
C THR A 43 12.72 -22.17 -28.42
N GLY A 44 11.67 -21.42 -28.77
CA GLY A 44 11.26 -20.22 -28.07
C GLY A 44 11.06 -20.50 -26.58
N GLY A 45 11.80 -19.77 -25.76
CA GLY A 45 11.64 -19.73 -24.32
C GLY A 45 11.68 -18.28 -23.89
N VAL A 46 10.58 -17.55 -24.13
CA VAL A 46 10.34 -16.29 -23.42
C VAL A 46 10.22 -16.68 -21.95
N ARG A 47 11.31 -16.50 -21.19
CA ARG A 47 11.25 -16.54 -19.73
C ARG A 47 10.38 -15.38 -19.28
N THR A 48 9.10 -15.65 -19.03
CA THR A 48 8.24 -14.82 -18.21
C THR A 48 8.73 -14.90 -16.77
N GLY A 49 9.74 -14.08 -16.47
CA GLY A 49 10.33 -13.91 -15.15
C GLY A 49 10.67 -12.45 -14.93
N GLY A 50 9.77 -11.54 -15.32
CA GLY A 50 9.86 -10.15 -14.94
C GLY A 50 9.39 -10.01 -13.50
N THR A 51 10.32 -9.99 -12.54
CA THR A 51 10.11 -9.20 -11.32
C THR A 51 9.62 -7.84 -11.78
N ARG A 52 8.46 -7.39 -11.29
CA ARG A 52 7.93 -6.05 -11.54
C ARG A 52 9.01 -5.05 -11.11
N THR A 53 9.86 -4.66 -12.04
CA THR A 53 10.72 -3.48 -11.89
C THR A 53 9.73 -2.33 -11.89
N GLU A 54 9.44 -1.77 -10.72
CA GLU A 54 8.85 -0.43 -10.63
C GLU A 54 9.66 0.45 -11.59
N ASP A 55 9.04 0.95 -12.65
CA ASP A 55 9.73 1.77 -13.66
C ASP A 55 10.32 3.00 -12.95
N PRO A 56 11.65 3.15 -12.88
CA PRO A 56 12.28 4.23 -12.13
C PRO A 56 12.06 5.62 -12.76
N ARG A 57 11.51 5.69 -13.97
CA ARG A 57 11.50 6.92 -14.77
C ARG A 57 10.40 7.93 -14.40
N VAL A 58 9.52 7.60 -13.46
CA VAL A 58 8.63 8.56 -12.79
C VAL A 58 8.52 8.22 -11.31
N ALA A 59 9.64 8.14 -10.61
CA ALA A 59 9.60 8.00 -9.15
C ALA A 59 9.26 9.38 -8.55
N GLY A 60 7.98 9.60 -8.23
CA GLY A 60 7.56 10.74 -7.43
C GLY A 60 8.32 10.80 -6.10
N VAL A 61 8.42 11.99 -5.50
CA VAL A 61 9.08 12.19 -4.21
C VAL A 61 8.13 11.78 -3.09
N LYS A 62 8.56 10.90 -2.19
CA LYS A 62 7.75 10.51 -1.02
C LYS A 62 7.51 11.73 -0.11
N VAL A 63 6.25 11.92 0.30
CA VAL A 63 5.81 13.02 1.17
C VAL A 63 4.95 12.50 2.31
N PRO A 64 4.80 13.24 3.41
CA PRO A 64 3.79 12.94 4.41
C PRO A 64 2.40 12.93 3.78
N CYS A 65 1.59 11.90 4.03
CA CYS A 65 0.24 11.84 3.44
C CYS A 65 -0.66 13.01 3.84
N ARG A 66 -0.43 13.62 5.00
CA ARG A 66 -1.13 14.86 5.40
C ARG A 66 -0.87 16.02 4.44
N GLU A 67 0.33 16.12 3.88
CA GLU A 67 0.67 17.14 2.89
C GLU A 67 -0.10 16.90 1.60
N ALA A 68 -0.05 15.67 1.07
CA ALA A 68 -0.73 15.28 -0.15
C ALA A 68 -2.26 15.47 -0.09
N LEU A 69 -2.86 15.17 1.07
CA LEU A 69 -4.30 15.31 1.29
C LEU A 69 -4.72 16.77 1.42
N ARG A 70 -3.91 17.60 2.09
CA ARG A 70 -4.18 19.03 2.22
C ARG A 70 -4.20 19.76 0.88
N PHE A 71 -3.57 19.20 -0.16
CA PHE A 71 -3.61 19.76 -1.51
C PHE A 71 -5.06 19.83 -2.07
N ALA A 72 -5.94 18.94 -1.62
CA ALA A 72 -7.37 18.92 -1.94
C ALA A 72 -8.25 19.13 -0.70
N ASP A 73 -7.77 19.97 0.23
CA ASP A 73 -8.43 20.39 1.47
C ASP A 73 -8.84 19.26 2.42
N GLN A 74 -8.23 18.08 2.28
CA GLN A 74 -8.44 16.97 3.19
C GLN A 74 -7.42 17.04 4.34
N GLU A 75 -7.89 17.08 5.59
CA GLU A 75 -7.00 17.20 6.75
C GLU A 75 -6.23 15.91 7.09
N ARG A 76 -6.82 14.77 6.76
CA ARG A 76 -6.35 13.43 7.17
C ARG A 76 -6.89 12.35 6.24
N LEU A 77 -6.25 11.18 6.29
CA LEU A 77 -6.76 10.00 5.61
C LEU A 77 -8.17 9.65 6.13
N PRO A 78 -9.05 9.09 5.29
CA PRO A 78 -10.35 8.61 5.72
C PRO A 78 -10.24 7.57 6.84
N ALA A 79 -11.27 7.48 7.67
CA ALA A 79 -11.32 6.50 8.75
C ALA A 79 -11.16 5.07 8.19
N GLY A 80 -10.44 4.20 8.92
CA GLY A 80 -10.18 2.83 8.47
C GLY A 80 -9.11 2.68 7.38
N ALA A 81 -8.57 3.79 6.84
CA ALA A 81 -7.47 3.74 5.89
C ALA A 81 -6.18 3.19 6.54
N LYS A 82 -5.49 2.31 5.81
CA LYS A 82 -4.23 1.69 6.20
C LYS A 82 -3.29 1.52 5.00
N ASP A 83 -2.05 1.15 5.28
CA ASP A 83 -1.00 0.92 4.28
C ASP A 83 -0.80 2.13 3.33
N ALA A 84 -0.92 3.34 3.88
CA ALA A 84 -0.89 4.55 3.06
C ALA A 84 0.52 4.84 2.52
N SER A 85 0.60 5.18 1.25
CA SER A 85 1.80 5.67 0.57
C SER A 85 1.45 6.91 -0.22
N CYS A 86 2.26 7.96 -0.07
CA CYS A 86 2.02 9.25 -0.70
C CYS A 86 3.28 9.75 -1.38
N VAL A 87 3.15 10.12 -2.66
CA VAL A 87 4.21 10.72 -3.43
C VAL A 87 3.70 11.97 -4.14
N VAL A 88 4.60 12.91 -4.39
CA VAL A 88 4.34 14.10 -5.19
C VAL A 88 5.17 14.05 -6.47
N GLN A 89 4.58 14.54 -7.55
CA GLN A 89 5.24 14.75 -8.83
C GLN A 89 5.10 16.24 -9.17
N HIS A 90 6.23 16.88 -9.45
CA HIS A 90 6.30 18.28 -9.83
C HIS A 90 6.90 18.43 -11.23
N GLY A 91 6.37 19.37 -12.00
CA GLY A 91 6.88 19.76 -13.31
C GLY A 91 6.25 21.08 -13.74
N ILE A 92 5.44 21.03 -14.82
CA ILE A 92 4.50 22.12 -15.14
C ILE A 92 3.35 22.09 -14.13
N ASP A 93 2.88 20.88 -13.83
CA ASP A 93 1.79 20.61 -12.90
C ASP A 93 2.32 20.06 -11.58
N THR A 94 1.45 20.08 -10.58
CA THR A 94 1.59 19.36 -9.32
C THR A 94 0.52 18.29 -9.25
N LEU A 95 0.97 17.06 -9.06
CA LEU A 95 0.15 15.88 -8.90
C LEU A 95 0.60 15.17 -7.63
N TYR A 96 -0.34 14.90 -6.73
CA TYR A 96 -0.12 13.93 -5.68
C TYR A 96 -0.69 12.58 -6.08
N ASP A 97 -0.03 11.53 -5.62
CA ASP A 97 -0.45 10.14 -5.76
C ASP A 97 -0.51 9.55 -4.37
N VAL A 98 -1.74 9.32 -3.91
CA VAL A 98 -2.07 8.81 -2.58
C VAL A 98 -2.69 7.43 -2.75
N ARG A 99 -2.07 6.42 -2.14
CA ARG A 99 -2.53 5.03 -2.22
C ARG A 99 -2.76 4.50 -0.83
N PHE A 100 -3.90 3.88 -0.58
CA PHE A 100 -4.22 3.26 0.70
C PHE A 100 -5.24 2.14 0.55
N ARG A 101 -5.36 1.29 1.57
CA ARG A 101 -6.43 0.29 1.69
C ARG A 101 -7.46 0.75 2.71
N ILE A 102 -8.73 0.47 2.48
CA ILE A 102 -9.82 0.89 3.37
C ILE A 102 -11.01 -0.08 3.26
N PRO A 103 -11.78 -0.34 4.34
CA PRO A 103 -13.05 -1.05 4.21
C PRO A 103 -14.00 -0.34 3.23
N ARG A 104 -14.73 -1.08 2.40
CA ARG A 104 -15.64 -0.48 1.41
C ARG A 104 -16.67 0.46 2.02
N THR A 105 -17.23 0.10 3.17
CA THR A 105 -18.21 0.92 3.88
C THR A 105 -17.64 2.27 4.33
N ASP A 106 -16.38 2.28 4.75
CA ASP A 106 -15.71 3.50 5.20
C ASP A 106 -15.32 4.38 4.00
N LEU A 107 -14.97 3.76 2.87
CA LEU A 107 -14.76 4.45 1.60
C LEU A 107 -16.04 5.12 1.10
N ASP A 108 -17.16 4.40 1.08
CA ASP A 108 -18.45 4.93 0.64
C ASP A 108 -18.89 6.10 1.53
N THR A 109 -18.70 5.97 2.85
CA THR A 109 -18.97 7.04 3.82
C THR A 109 -18.12 8.28 3.54
N TRP A 110 -16.81 8.10 3.31
CA TRP A 110 -15.93 9.21 3.02
C TRP A 110 -16.23 9.89 1.69
N LEU A 111 -16.51 9.13 0.63
CA LEU A 111 -16.87 9.70 -0.68
C LEU A 111 -18.15 10.52 -0.59
N ALA A 112 -19.17 10.02 0.12
CA ALA A 112 -20.43 10.75 0.30
C ALA A 112 -20.26 12.07 1.06
N ASP A 113 -19.26 12.16 1.95
CA ASP A 113 -18.97 13.37 2.75
C ASP A 113 -18.05 14.34 2.00
N ALA A 114 -16.90 13.85 1.53
CA ALA A 114 -15.85 14.69 0.95
C ALA A 114 -16.12 15.05 -0.52
N TYR A 115 -16.78 14.17 -1.28
CA TYR A 115 -17.01 14.33 -2.71
C TYR A 115 -18.41 13.84 -3.12
N PRO A 116 -19.48 14.48 -2.64
CA PRO A 116 -20.86 14.04 -2.89
C PRO A 116 -21.22 13.96 -4.38
N ASP A 117 -20.54 14.75 -5.22
CA ASP A 117 -20.75 14.80 -6.67
C ASP A 117 -19.81 13.84 -7.46
N MET A 118 -19.00 13.03 -6.77
CA MET A 118 -18.11 12.06 -7.41
C MET A 118 -18.89 10.86 -7.94
N GLU A 119 -19.00 10.75 -9.26
CA GLU A 119 -19.55 9.57 -9.91
C GLU A 119 -18.45 8.55 -10.24
N LEU A 120 -18.53 7.37 -9.60
CA LEU A 120 -17.68 6.24 -9.91
C LEU A 120 -18.33 5.34 -10.96
N ARG A 121 -17.62 5.09 -12.05
CA ARG A 121 -18.04 4.23 -13.16
C ARG A 121 -17.16 3.00 -13.27
N THR A 122 -17.70 1.95 -13.91
CA THR A 122 -16.92 0.79 -14.38
C THR A 122 -16.32 1.09 -15.76
N GLY A 123 -15.44 0.21 -16.26
CA GLY A 123 -14.82 0.36 -17.58
C GLY A 123 -13.72 1.43 -17.61
N CYS A 124 -12.82 1.36 -16.64
CA CYS A 124 -11.72 2.31 -16.47
C CYS A 124 -10.64 2.15 -17.54
N VAL A 125 -9.98 3.25 -17.89
CA VAL A 125 -8.82 3.23 -18.80
C VAL A 125 -7.65 2.50 -18.15
N GLN A 126 -7.52 2.62 -16.84
CA GLN A 126 -6.58 1.86 -16.03
C GLN A 126 -7.06 0.40 -15.92
N GLU A 127 -6.34 -0.51 -16.56
CA GLU A 127 -6.77 -1.91 -16.75
C GLU A 127 -7.00 -2.70 -15.45
N ASP A 128 -6.44 -2.26 -14.31
CA ASP A 128 -6.55 -2.93 -13.02
C ASP A 128 -7.54 -2.28 -12.04
N ALA A 129 -8.23 -1.23 -12.46
CA ALA A 129 -9.27 -0.56 -11.67
C ALA A 129 -10.65 -1.13 -11.98
N ASP A 130 -11.37 -1.53 -10.92
CA ASP A 130 -12.76 -1.99 -11.01
C ASP A 130 -13.73 -0.80 -11.16
N ARG A 131 -13.40 0.32 -10.50
CA ARG A 131 -14.15 1.58 -10.57
C ARG A 131 -13.22 2.78 -10.64
N CYS A 132 -13.65 3.84 -11.29
CA CYS A 132 -12.90 5.09 -11.40
C CYS A 132 -13.83 6.29 -11.56
N GLY A 133 -13.34 7.46 -11.16
CA GLY A 133 -14.05 8.73 -11.28
C GLY A 133 -13.06 9.88 -11.37
N VAL A 134 -13.51 10.99 -11.97
CA VAL A 134 -12.79 12.25 -12.00
C VAL A 134 -13.79 13.34 -11.64
N LEU A 135 -13.41 14.22 -10.72
CA LEU A 135 -14.20 15.36 -10.31
C LEU A 135 -13.35 16.63 -10.44
N THR A 136 -13.83 17.59 -11.24
CA THR A 136 -13.34 18.97 -11.18
C THR A 136 -13.95 19.63 -9.95
N LEU A 137 -13.11 20.27 -9.13
CA LEU A 137 -13.56 20.94 -7.92
C LEU A 137 -14.16 22.31 -8.26
N ASP A 138 -15.27 22.66 -7.63
CA ASP A 138 -15.86 24.01 -7.70
C ASP A 138 -16.43 24.39 -6.33
N PRO A 139 -15.79 25.32 -5.58
CA PRO A 139 -14.56 26.02 -5.93
C PRO A 139 -13.34 25.07 -5.96
N TYR A 140 -12.25 25.51 -6.58
CA TYR A 140 -10.95 24.84 -6.43
C TYR A 140 -10.54 24.79 -4.96
N ALA A 141 -9.80 23.75 -4.60
CA ALA A 141 -9.30 23.58 -3.25
C ALA A 141 -8.32 24.71 -2.90
N GLU A 142 -8.40 25.24 -1.68
CA GLU A 142 -7.45 26.22 -1.17
C GLU A 142 -6.01 25.66 -1.14
N GLY A 143 -5.89 24.35 -0.95
CA GLY A 143 -4.65 23.60 -1.06
C GLY A 143 -4.01 23.56 -2.45
N GLY A 144 -4.76 23.89 -3.50
CA GLY A 144 -4.26 24.05 -4.86
C GLY A 144 -4.74 23.01 -5.88
N ALA A 145 -5.49 21.97 -5.45
CA ALA A 145 -6.10 21.02 -6.39
C ALA A 145 -7.24 21.67 -7.17
N VAL A 146 -7.25 21.45 -8.48
CA VAL A 146 -8.36 21.84 -9.38
C VAL A 146 -9.27 20.66 -9.68
N ALA A 147 -8.76 19.44 -9.53
CA ALA A 147 -9.48 18.21 -9.76
C ALA A 147 -8.92 17.05 -8.92
N VAL A 148 -9.74 16.01 -8.76
CA VAL A 148 -9.41 14.75 -8.12
C VAL A 148 -9.73 13.62 -9.07
N GLU A 149 -8.77 12.72 -9.29
CA GLU A 149 -9.00 11.41 -9.91
C GLU A 149 -8.98 10.32 -8.82
N LEU A 150 -9.90 9.37 -8.92
CA LEU A 150 -9.99 8.20 -8.07
C LEU A 150 -10.02 6.94 -8.93
N THR A 151 -9.20 5.97 -8.60
CA THR A 151 -9.36 4.58 -9.06
C THR A 151 -9.42 3.64 -7.88
N LEU A 152 -10.28 2.63 -7.99
CA LEU A 152 -10.57 1.66 -6.95
C LEU A 152 -10.36 0.26 -7.49
N ARG A 153 -9.72 -0.57 -6.67
CA ARG A 153 -9.65 -2.01 -6.88
C ARG A 153 -10.18 -2.74 -5.67
N ASP A 154 -11.15 -3.59 -5.90
CA ASP A 154 -11.86 -4.34 -4.88
C ASP A 154 -11.09 -5.62 -4.50
N GLY A 155 -10.70 -5.70 -3.23
CA GLY A 155 -10.04 -6.87 -2.64
C GLY A 155 -11.03 -7.96 -2.22
N SER A 156 -10.59 -9.21 -2.23
CA SER A 156 -11.38 -10.34 -1.72
C SER A 156 -11.53 -10.35 -0.20
N ASP A 157 -10.74 -9.57 0.51
CA ASP A 157 -10.73 -9.40 1.97
C ASP A 157 -11.70 -8.31 2.47
N GLY A 158 -12.54 -7.76 1.57
CA GLY A 158 -13.50 -6.70 1.89
C GLY A 158 -12.90 -5.31 1.94
N LEU A 159 -11.63 -5.15 1.61
CA LEU A 159 -10.97 -3.86 1.47
C LEU A 159 -10.99 -3.41 0.01
N ALA A 160 -11.01 -2.10 -0.21
CA ALA A 160 -10.67 -1.49 -1.48
C ALA A 160 -9.23 -0.96 -1.41
N LEU A 161 -8.45 -1.20 -2.46
CA LEU A 161 -7.25 -0.42 -2.75
C LEU A 161 -7.70 0.84 -3.48
N VAL A 162 -7.40 2.00 -2.88
CA VAL A 162 -7.74 3.31 -3.40
C VAL A 162 -6.47 3.94 -3.96
N HIS A 163 -6.59 4.52 -5.15
CA HIS A 163 -5.61 5.43 -5.73
C HIS A 163 -6.30 6.78 -5.90
N TYR A 164 -5.94 7.72 -5.03
CA TYR A 164 -6.48 9.06 -4.95
C TYR A 164 -5.44 10.06 -5.46
N ARG A 165 -5.82 10.85 -6.46
CA ARG A 165 -4.89 11.70 -7.21
C ARG A 165 -5.45 13.11 -7.35
N PRO A 166 -5.17 14.02 -6.39
CA PRO A 166 -5.47 15.43 -6.57
C PRO A 166 -4.37 16.10 -7.39
N PHE A 167 -4.75 16.96 -8.33
CA PHE A 167 -3.81 17.63 -9.22
C PHE A 167 -4.24 19.05 -9.59
N ASN A 168 -3.29 19.83 -10.11
CA ASN A 168 -3.54 21.05 -10.88
C ASN A 168 -3.06 20.89 -12.34
N THR A 169 -3.37 21.88 -13.17
CA THR A 169 -3.11 21.91 -14.62
C THR A 169 -2.67 23.31 -15.05
#